data_AF-A0A1X1BRY6-F1
#
_entry.id   AF-A0A1X1BRY6-F1
#
_cell.length_a   1.000
_cell.length_b   1.000
_cell.length_c   1.000
_cell.angle_alpha   90.00
_cell.angle_beta   90.00
_cell.angle_gamma   90.00
#
_symmetry.space_group_name_H-M   'P 1'
#
loop_
_entity.id
_entity.type
_entity.pdbx_description
1 polymer ?
#
loop_
_entity_poly.entity_id
_entity_poly.type
_entity_poly.pdbx_seq_one_letter_code
_entity_poly.pdbx_strand_id
1 'polypeptide(L)' 'MVFKGTYDERNWQVLSQRWDNLRAQLHGNPFSVNTLQEDVRNRESIQSVINAAPNFSPLTKSRRTPLSD' A
#
# COMPACT_ATOMS: atom_id res chain seq x y z
N MET A 1 0.57 -17.99 -20.51
CA MET A 1 -0.86 -18.07 -20.88
C MET A 1 -1.58 -18.63 -19.66
N VAL A 2 -2.55 -17.90 -19.09
CA VAL A 2 -3.40 -18.39 -18.00
C VAL A 2 -4.74 -18.75 -18.61
N PHE A 3 -5.18 -19.99 -18.44
CA PHE A 3 -6.46 -20.47 -18.98
C PHE A 3 -7.55 -20.26 -17.94
N LYS A 4 -8.68 -19.67 -18.34
CA LYS A 4 -9.84 -19.45 -17.46
C LYS A 4 -10.49 -20.78 -17.08
N GLY A 5 -10.90 -20.92 -15.82
CA GLY A 5 -11.59 -22.08 -15.26
C GLY A 5 -10.67 -23.21 -14.80
N THR A 6 -9.34 -23.06 -14.86
CA THR A 6 -8.38 -24.08 -14.42
C THR A 6 -7.68 -23.70 -13.11
N TYR A 7 -6.99 -24.67 -12.52
CA TYR A 7 -6.12 -24.46 -11.35
C TYR A 7 -5.15 -23.29 -11.53
N ASP A 8 -4.68 -23.05 -12.75
CA ASP A 8 -3.75 -21.96 -13.07
C ASP A 8 -4.37 -20.57 -12.87
N GLU A 9 -5.66 -20.39 -13.15
CA GLU A 9 -6.34 -19.11 -12.90
C GLU A 9 -6.38 -18.80 -11.41
N ARG A 10 -6.73 -19.80 -10.58
CA ARG A 10 -6.77 -19.63 -9.14
C ARG A 10 -5.38 -19.31 -8.58
N ASN A 11 -4.35 -20.02 -9.01
CA ASN A 11 -2.97 -19.75 -8.56
C ASN A 11 -2.48 -18.40 -9.03
N TRP A 12 -2.79 -18.02 -10.26
CA TRP A 12 -2.42 -16.71 -10.78
C TRP A 12 -3.05 -15.58 -9.96
N GLN A 13 -4.32 -15.71 -9.59
CA GLN A 13 -4.99 -14.76 -8.69
C GLN A 13 -4.30 -14.67 -7.32
N VAL A 14 -3.93 -15.82 -6.72
CA VAL A 14 -3.19 -15.84 -5.45
C VAL A 14 -1.85 -15.13 -5.58
N LEU A 15 -1.09 -15.43 -6.64
CA LEU A 15 0.23 -14.83 -6.85
C LEU A 15 0.14 -13.33 -7.07
N SER A 16 -0.82 -12.87 -7.89
CA SER A 16 -1.06 -11.45 -8.12
C SER A 16 -1.41 -10.73 -6.81
N GLN A 17 -2.32 -11.29 -6.00
CA GLN A 17 -2.71 -10.68 -4.74
C GLN A 17 -1.54 -10.61 -3.74
N ARG A 18 -0.74 -11.68 -3.65
CA ARG A 18 0.44 -11.71 -2.78
C ARG A 18 1.51 -10.71 -3.23
N TRP A 19 1.72 -10.60 -4.53
CA TRP A 19 2.62 -9.62 -5.12
C TRP A 19 2.19 -8.19 -4.80
N ASP A 20 0.90 -7.87 -4.98
CA ASP A 20 0.37 -6.53 -4.68
C ASP A 20 0.49 -6.17 -3.19
N ASN A 21 0.26 -7.14 -2.29
CA ASN A 21 0.45 -6.96 -0.85
C ASN A 21 1.93 -6.73 -0.50
N LEU A 22 2.85 -7.50 -1.09
CA LEU A 22 4.29 -7.32 -0.87
C LEU A 22 4.76 -5.94 -1.36
N ARG A 23 4.30 -5.51 -2.55
CA ARG A 23 4.60 -4.18 -3.08
C ARG A 23 4.17 -3.09 -2.09
N ALA A 24 2.97 -3.19 -1.52
CA ALA A 24 2.48 -2.22 -0.55
C ALA A 24 3.40 -2.10 0.68
N GLN A 25 3.80 -3.24 1.26
CA GLN A 25 4.68 -3.30 2.43
C GLN A 25 6.05 -2.65 2.17
N LEU A 26 6.66 -2.94 1.01
CA LEU A 26 7.96 -2.37 0.63
C LEU A 26 7.92 -0.84 0.48
N HIS A 27 6.75 -0.28 0.20
CA HIS A 27 6.54 1.17 0.10
C HIS A 27 5.95 1.78 1.38
N GLY A 28 5.85 1.03 2.47
CA GLY A 28 5.28 1.51 3.74
C GLY A 28 3.77 1.75 3.70
N ASN A 29 3.08 1.20 2.70
CA ASN A 29 1.62 1.30 2.60
C ASN A 29 0.97 0.14 3.36
N PRO A 30 0.03 0.42 4.29
CA PRO A 30 -0.62 -0.62 5.09
C PRO A 30 -1.59 -1.51 4.28
N PHE A 31 -2.03 -1.05 3.11
CA PHE A 31 -2.97 -1.78 2.25
C PHE A 31 -2.50 -1.78 0.79
N SER A 32 -2.82 -2.86 0.06
CA SER A 32 -2.63 -2.90 -1.39
C SER A 32 -3.73 -2.15 -2.13
N VAL A 33 -3.45 -1.76 -3.38
CA VAL A 33 -4.39 -1.00 -4.22
C VAL A 33 -5.71 -1.75 -4.43
N ASN A 34 -5.67 -3.08 -4.56
CA ASN A 34 -6.87 -3.89 -4.72
C ASN A 34 -7.73 -3.86 -3.46
N THR A 35 -7.12 -3.98 -2.27
CA THR A 35 -7.83 -3.90 -0.98
C THR A 35 -8.56 -2.57 -0.80
N LEU A 36 -7.97 -1.47 -1.27
CA LEU A 36 -8.60 -0.14 -1.22
C LEU A 36 -9.79 0.00 -2.17
N GLN A 37 -9.83 -0.76 -3.26
CA GLN A 37 -10.90 -0.70 -4.26
C GLN A 37 -12.07 -1.64 -3.95
N GLU A 38 -11.78 -2.83 -3.43
CA GLU A 38 -12.77 -3.89 -3.18
C GLU A 38 -13.63 -3.59 -1.94
N ASP A 39 -13.05 -2.98 -0.91
CA ASP A 39 -13.70 -2.88 0.40
C ASP A 39 -14.38 -1.53 0.64
N VAL A 40 -15.45 -1.29 -0.14
CA VAL A 40 -16.28 -0.07 -0.03
C VAL A 40 -16.90 0.08 1.36
N ARG A 41 -17.19 -1.04 2.03
CA ARG A 41 -17.87 -1.07 3.34
C ARG A 41 -16.93 -0.68 4.48
N ASN A 42 -15.64 -1.00 4.37
CA ASN A 42 -14.65 -0.72 5.41
C ASN A 42 -13.81 0.53 5.15
N ARG A 43 -14.21 1.39 4.20
CA ARG A 43 -13.47 2.61 3.83
C ARG A 43 -13.07 3.48 5.02
N GLU A 44 -13.98 3.68 5.98
CA GLU A 44 -13.69 4.49 7.17
C GLU A 44 -12.63 3.84 8.07
N SER A 45 -12.73 2.53 8.30
CA SER A 45 -11.74 1.75 9.06
C SER A 45 -10.37 1.76 8.37
N ILE A 46 -10.35 1.59 7.05
CA ILE A 46 -9.13 1.66 6.23
C ILE A 46 -8.49 3.05 6.36
N GLN A 47 -9.29 4.11 6.25
CA GLN A 47 -8.78 5.48 6.38
C GLN A 47 -8.22 5.74 7.78
N SER A 48 -8.87 5.24 8.83
CA SER A 48 -8.38 5.32 10.19
C SER A 48 -7.01 4.66 10.35
N VAL A 49 -6.79 3.49 9.73
CA VAL A 49 -5.50 2.80 9.77
C VAL A 49 -4.43 3.56 8.98
N ILE A 50 -4.76 4.10 7.80
CA ILE A 50 -3.84 4.92 7.00
C ILE A 50 -3.39 6.15 7.80
N ASN A 51 -4.31 6.82 8.48
CA ASN A 51 -4.00 8.00 9.29
C ASN A 51 -3.13 7.67 10.52
N ALA A 52 -3.26 6.46 11.06
CA ALA A 52 -2.46 5.99 12.19
C ALA A 52 -1.11 5.38 11.76
N ALA A 53 -0.88 5.18 10.47
CA ALA A 53 0.33 4.55 9.98
C ALA A 53 1.55 5.46 10.20
N PRO A 54 2.70 4.90 10.60
CA PRO A 54 3.93 5.68 10.75
C PRO A 54 4.39 6.26 9.41
N ASN A 55 4.76 7.54 9.40
CA ASN A 55 5.37 8.18 8.24
C ASN A 55 6.89 8.02 8.28
N PHE A 56 7.42 7.17 7.40
CA PHE A 56 8.87 6.93 7.26
C PHE A 56 9.55 7.83 6.21
N SER A 57 8.84 8.82 5.68
CA SER A 57 9.45 9.77 4.74
C SER A 57 10.62 10.48 5.41
N PRO A 58 11.74 10.73 4.68
CA PRO A 58 12.85 11.49 5.23
C PRO A 58 12.36 12.82 5.78
N LEU A 59 12.77 13.17 7.00
CA LEU A 59 12.52 14.50 7.54
C LEU A 59 13.14 15.49 6.56
N THR A 60 12.32 16.36 5.97
CA THR A 60 12.79 17.39 5.06
C THR A 60 13.76 18.24 5.87
N LYS A 61 15.06 18.24 5.49
CA LYS A 61 16.07 19.05 6.18
C LYS A 61 15.54 20.48 6.22
N SER A 62 15.19 20.96 7.42
CA SER A 62 14.83 22.36 7.63
C SER A 62 15.91 23.20 6.96
N ARG A 63 15.50 23.99 5.97
CA ARG A 63 16.38 24.92 5.26
C ARG A 63 17.07 25.74 6.34
N ARG A 64 18.38 25.54 6.52
CA ARG A 64 19.21 26.27 7.48
C ARG A 64 18.84 27.75 7.39
N THR A 65 18.17 28.27 8.41
CA THR A 65 17.96 29.71 8.55
C THR A 65 19.35 30.33 8.58
N PRO A 66 19.70 31.29 7.71
CA PRO A 66 20.96 32.00 7.87
C PRO A 66 20.91 32.71 9.22
N LEU A 67 21.92 32.53 10.06
CA LEU A 67 22.16 33.46 11.15
C LEU A 67 22.35 34.83 10.50
N SER A 68 21.49 35.79 10.83
CA SER A 68 21.80 37.20 10.59
C SER A 68 22.82 37.65 11.64
N ASP A 69 23.94 38.20 11.17
CA ASP A 69 24.88 39.01 11.95
C ASP A 69 24.22 40.30 12.45
#